data_AF-A0A957M3K1-F1
#
_entry.id   AF-A0A957M3K1-F1
#
_cell.length_a   1.000
_cell.length_b   1.000
_cell.length_c   1.000
_cell.angle_alpha   90.00
_cell.angle_beta   90.00
_cell.angle_gamma   90.00
#
_symmetry.space_group_name_H-M   'P 1'
#
loop_
_entity.id
_entity.type
_entity.pdbx_description
1 polymer ?
#
loop_
_entity_poly.entity_id
_entity_poly.type
_entity_poly.pdbx_seq_one_letter_code
_entity_poly.pdbx_strand_id
1 'polypeptide(L)'
;MRILDHLIRTIRSAANHNAEAQAAPACILWPDHDRQWQSAMPALQAAMPELFVLGTYDPAARTGPAIWLRCVLAGMIDELDLPPDKPPIFYLPGVSRQDLRAVESCPPAIKPLAELQYRGVIWSQVNAKDWTILALLMSKQGGLGLDVAQDNETRKAMQMALTHLLDEEVALLRGKHLDAETFNTLLTGDPIRDLLTWLDQGDGYRQAHTPEEWSAFVALCKTQLAFDPANEGELAGAAKLAAGAGPWRTVWERYCEAPRRYPRVPALLRRCVMPPAELFSDTGTHGGWPQWNEEQEGHLRHALQSLATVPAHVARERIADLEQQHGARRHLVWAVLGEAPLASALEYLAVTAEVTRNALAAGSAQEVAAAYVTSGWRADDALLRALAAVSLPDDVAAVTVALRVVYLPWAEQAARYLQQQVAGTAYPGGTLD
;
A
#
# COMPACT_ATOMS: atom_id res chain seq x y z
N MET A 1 -2.32 0.85 -3.56
CA MET A 1 -3.59 1.04 -4.32
C MET A 1 -3.24 1.41 -5.74
N ARG A 2 -3.73 0.65 -6.72
CA ARG A 2 -3.40 0.90 -8.13
C ARG A 2 -4.15 2.12 -8.68
N ILE A 3 -3.60 2.73 -9.73
CA ILE A 3 -4.26 3.81 -10.47
C ILE A 3 -5.59 3.31 -11.04
N LEU A 4 -5.64 2.09 -11.59
CA LEU A 4 -6.86 1.46 -12.09
C LEU A 4 -7.97 1.42 -11.04
N ASP A 5 -7.64 0.98 -9.82
CA ASP A 5 -8.62 0.87 -8.73
C ASP A 5 -9.18 2.26 -8.33
N HIS A 6 -8.34 3.30 -8.39
CA HIS A 6 -8.78 4.68 -8.18
C HIS A 6 -9.69 5.18 -9.29
N LEU A 7 -9.33 4.94 -10.56
CA LEU A 7 -10.12 5.30 -11.72
C LEU A 7 -11.52 4.66 -11.67
N ILE A 8 -11.59 3.35 -11.43
CA ILE A 8 -12.87 2.62 -11.33
C ILE A 8 -13.75 3.21 -10.22
N ARG A 9 -13.17 3.51 -9.05
CA ARG A 9 -13.94 4.08 -7.93
C ARG A 9 -14.41 5.49 -8.22
N THR A 10 -13.59 6.34 -8.86
CA THR A 10 -13.99 7.71 -9.20
C THR A 10 -15.10 7.72 -10.24
N ILE A 11 -15.05 6.87 -11.25
CA ILE A 11 -16.14 6.71 -12.24
C ILE A 11 -17.42 6.26 -11.52
N ARG A 12 -17.38 5.17 -10.76
CA ARG A 12 -18.56 4.64 -10.05
C ARG A 12 -19.16 5.63 -9.06
N SER A 13 -18.31 6.41 -8.37
CA SER A 13 -18.77 7.43 -7.42
C SER A 13 -19.60 8.55 -8.07
N ALA A 14 -19.53 8.72 -9.40
CA ALA A 14 -20.36 9.68 -10.11
C ALA A 14 -21.86 9.36 -9.98
N ALA A 15 -22.23 8.10 -9.75
CA ALA A 15 -23.62 7.70 -9.55
C ALA A 15 -24.16 8.01 -8.13
N ASN A 16 -23.30 8.45 -7.20
CA ASN A 16 -23.72 8.84 -5.87
C ASN A 16 -24.66 10.05 -5.96
N HIS A 17 -25.85 9.91 -5.37
CA HIS A 17 -26.88 10.92 -5.36
C HIS A 17 -27.53 10.98 -3.98
N ASN A 18 -28.14 12.12 -3.66
CA ASN A 18 -28.97 12.22 -2.47
C ASN A 18 -30.39 11.76 -2.81
N ALA A 19 -30.80 10.58 -2.33
CA ALA A 19 -32.12 10.00 -2.57
C ALA A 19 -33.28 10.87 -2.04
N GLU A 20 -33.03 11.78 -1.09
CA GLU A 20 -34.04 12.73 -0.59
C GLU A 20 -34.25 13.92 -1.53
N ALA A 21 -33.33 14.18 -2.45
CA ALA A 21 -33.35 15.35 -3.32
C ALA A 21 -33.39 15.01 -4.83
N GLN A 22 -32.92 13.83 -5.23
CA GLN A 22 -32.74 13.44 -6.62
C GLN A 22 -33.06 11.96 -6.83
N ALA A 23 -33.60 11.62 -8.00
CA ALA A 23 -33.71 10.23 -8.43
C ALA A 23 -32.33 9.65 -8.79
N ALA A 24 -32.18 8.33 -8.65
CA ALA A 24 -30.95 7.65 -9.04
C ALA A 24 -30.64 7.84 -10.53
N PRO A 25 -29.37 8.11 -10.91
CA PRO A 25 -29.01 8.28 -12.32
C PRO A 25 -29.15 6.95 -13.06
N ALA A 26 -29.76 7.01 -14.24
CA ALA A 26 -30.00 5.82 -15.06
C ALA A 26 -28.71 5.22 -15.65
N CYS A 27 -27.69 6.04 -15.88
CA CYS A 27 -26.38 5.64 -16.41
C CYS A 27 -25.30 6.67 -16.05
N ILE A 28 -24.04 6.27 -16.21
CA ILE A 28 -22.88 7.18 -16.16
C ILE A 28 -22.38 7.39 -17.60
N LEU A 29 -22.32 8.64 -18.04
CA LEU A 29 -21.73 9.03 -19.32
C LEU A 29 -20.29 9.44 -19.10
N TRP A 30 -19.38 8.88 -19.90
CA TRP A 30 -17.96 9.20 -19.90
C TRP A 30 -17.55 9.74 -21.28
N PRO A 31 -17.63 11.06 -21.50
CA PRO A 31 -17.11 11.73 -22.69
C PRO A 31 -15.58 11.73 -22.71
N ASP A 32 -15.00 11.48 -23.89
CA ASP A 32 -13.57 11.58 -24.14
C ASP A 32 -13.32 12.08 -25.57
N HIS A 33 -13.35 13.40 -25.75
CA HIS A 33 -13.17 14.05 -27.05
C HIS A 33 -11.87 13.63 -27.76
N ASP A 34 -10.77 13.53 -27.02
CA ASP A 34 -9.45 13.25 -27.58
C ASP A 34 -9.12 11.75 -27.64
N ARG A 35 -10.05 10.88 -27.21
CA ARG A 35 -9.91 9.41 -27.19
C ARG A 35 -8.70 8.93 -26.38
N GLN A 36 -8.32 9.67 -25.35
CA GLN A 36 -7.12 9.37 -24.56
C GLN A 36 -7.24 8.02 -23.85
N TRP A 37 -8.44 7.61 -23.45
CA TRP A 37 -8.67 6.39 -22.67
C TRP A 37 -8.89 5.15 -23.53
N GLN A 38 -8.94 5.30 -24.86
CA GLN A 38 -9.38 4.24 -25.77
C GLN A 38 -8.52 2.96 -25.65
N SER A 39 -7.20 3.10 -25.48
CA SER A 39 -6.29 1.96 -25.34
C SER A 39 -6.50 1.16 -24.04
N ALA A 40 -7.05 1.78 -23.00
CA ALA A 40 -7.31 1.14 -21.70
C ALA A 40 -8.65 0.39 -21.63
N MET A 41 -9.52 0.54 -22.63
CA MET A 41 -10.87 -0.02 -22.60
C MET A 41 -10.93 -1.54 -22.38
N PRO A 42 -10.08 -2.37 -23.02
CA PRO A 42 -10.12 -3.82 -22.77
C PRO A 42 -9.92 -4.19 -21.29
N ALA A 43 -8.93 -3.56 -20.62
CA ALA A 43 -8.65 -3.78 -19.21
C ALA A 43 -9.78 -3.25 -18.30
N LEU A 44 -10.33 -2.08 -18.62
CA LEU A 44 -11.44 -1.48 -17.87
C LEU A 44 -12.73 -2.28 -18.02
N GLN A 45 -13.05 -2.78 -19.20
CA GLN A 45 -14.22 -3.63 -19.44
C GLN A 45 -14.07 -4.97 -18.72
N ALA A 46 -12.86 -5.54 -18.64
CA ALA A 46 -12.62 -6.74 -17.83
C ALA A 46 -12.88 -6.49 -16.33
N ALA A 47 -12.52 -5.31 -15.81
CA ALA A 47 -12.72 -4.94 -14.41
C ALA A 47 -14.12 -4.37 -14.08
N MET A 48 -14.85 -3.89 -15.09
CA MET A 48 -16.19 -3.29 -14.96
C MET A 48 -17.15 -3.97 -15.94
N PRO A 49 -17.92 -4.98 -15.48
CA PRO A 49 -18.97 -5.62 -16.27
C PRO A 49 -19.95 -4.64 -16.90
N GLU A 50 -20.29 -3.58 -16.16
CA GLU A 50 -21.22 -2.52 -16.54
C GLU A 50 -20.69 -1.47 -17.53
N LEU A 51 -19.44 -1.59 -18.01
CA LEU A 51 -18.84 -0.64 -18.97
C LEU A 51 -19.07 -1.05 -20.43
N PHE A 52 -19.67 -0.15 -21.20
CA PHE A 52 -19.92 -0.29 -22.63
C PHE A 52 -19.32 0.87 -23.42
N VAL A 53 -18.94 0.59 -24.66
CA VAL A 53 -18.25 1.56 -25.53
C VAL A 53 -19.13 1.93 -26.72
N LEU A 54 -19.24 3.23 -27.00
CA LEU A 54 -19.84 3.71 -28.24
C LEU A 54 -18.92 3.40 -29.43
N GLY A 55 -19.44 2.67 -30.42
CA GLY A 55 -18.67 2.30 -31.60
C GLY A 55 -19.44 1.45 -32.62
N THR A 56 -18.70 0.71 -33.44
CA THR A 56 -19.26 -0.29 -34.35
C THR A 56 -19.88 -1.44 -33.53
N TYR A 57 -20.98 -2.02 -34.02
CA TYR A 57 -21.68 -3.11 -33.33
C TYR A 57 -20.78 -4.34 -33.16
N ASP A 58 -20.40 -4.62 -31.92
CA ASP A 58 -19.67 -5.79 -31.44
C ASP A 58 -20.06 -6.09 -29.97
N PRO A 59 -21.17 -6.83 -29.75
CA PRO A 59 -21.67 -7.14 -28.41
C PRO A 59 -20.68 -7.94 -27.55
N ALA A 60 -19.84 -8.78 -28.15
CA ALA A 60 -18.85 -9.58 -27.42
C ALA A 60 -17.79 -8.68 -26.76
N ALA A 61 -17.38 -7.62 -27.46
CA ALA A 61 -16.53 -6.57 -26.91
C ALA A 61 -17.32 -5.48 -26.15
N ARG A 62 -18.62 -5.70 -25.86
CA ARG A 62 -19.51 -4.71 -25.23
C ARG A 62 -19.46 -3.32 -25.90
N THR A 63 -19.35 -3.33 -27.23
CA THR A 63 -19.21 -2.12 -28.05
C THR A 63 -20.38 -2.05 -29.03
N GLY A 64 -20.95 -0.86 -29.23
CA GLY A 64 -22.00 -0.71 -30.22
C GLY A 64 -22.50 0.71 -30.44
N PRO A 65 -23.39 0.90 -31.42
CA PRO A 65 -23.90 2.22 -31.75
C PRO A 65 -24.81 2.76 -30.64
N ALA A 66 -25.08 4.07 -30.66
CA ALA A 66 -25.93 4.73 -29.67
C ALA A 66 -27.29 4.06 -29.46
N ILE A 67 -27.91 3.53 -30.52
CA ILE A 67 -29.19 2.81 -30.41
C ILE A 67 -29.06 1.51 -29.62
N TRP A 68 -27.94 0.80 -29.77
CA TRP A 68 -27.67 -0.43 -29.03
C TRP A 68 -27.42 -0.14 -27.54
N LEU A 69 -26.67 0.92 -27.23
CA LEU A 69 -26.47 1.37 -25.85
C LEU A 69 -27.80 1.75 -25.16
N ARG A 70 -28.79 2.27 -25.89
CA ARG A 70 -30.14 2.46 -25.35
C ARG A 70 -30.85 1.15 -25.03
N CYS A 71 -30.66 0.10 -25.85
CA CYS A 71 -31.21 -1.22 -25.56
C CYS A 71 -30.57 -1.83 -24.30
N VAL A 72 -29.25 -1.64 -24.12
CA VAL A 72 -28.53 -2.00 -22.88
C VAL A 72 -29.16 -1.28 -21.69
N LEU A 73 -29.33 0.04 -21.78
CA LEU A 73 -29.94 0.85 -20.72
C LEU A 73 -31.37 0.40 -20.37
N ALA A 74 -32.15 0.00 -21.38
CA ALA A 74 -33.52 -0.47 -21.20
C ALA A 74 -33.61 -1.91 -20.68
N GLY A 75 -32.48 -2.62 -20.52
CA GLY A 75 -32.46 -4.02 -20.10
C GLY A 75 -33.09 -4.97 -21.13
N MET A 76 -33.05 -4.62 -22.42
CA MET A 76 -33.71 -5.38 -23.50
C MET A 76 -32.79 -6.40 -24.18
N ILE A 77 -31.62 -6.66 -23.59
CA ILE A 77 -30.61 -7.58 -24.15
C ILE A 77 -30.40 -8.70 -23.13
N ASP A 78 -31.08 -9.82 -23.35
CA ASP A 78 -31.11 -10.97 -22.43
C ASP A 78 -29.73 -11.62 -22.23
N GLU A 79 -28.81 -11.42 -23.18
CA GLU A 79 -27.45 -11.99 -23.19
C GLU A 79 -26.47 -11.25 -22.26
N LEU A 80 -26.85 -10.09 -21.70
CA LEU A 80 -25.99 -9.26 -20.86
C LEU A 80 -26.35 -9.39 -19.38
N ASP A 81 -25.45 -9.97 -18.59
CA ASP A 81 -25.57 -10.04 -17.13
C ASP A 81 -25.05 -8.75 -16.48
N LEU A 82 -25.94 -7.77 -16.31
CA LEU A 82 -25.63 -6.51 -15.66
C LEU A 82 -25.77 -6.62 -14.13
N PRO A 83 -24.80 -6.13 -13.34
CA PRO A 83 -24.95 -6.10 -11.89
C PRO A 83 -26.18 -5.26 -11.49
N PRO A 84 -27.12 -5.80 -10.69
CA PRO A 84 -28.41 -5.14 -10.41
C PRO A 84 -28.26 -3.80 -9.68
N ASP A 85 -27.18 -3.63 -8.90
CA ASP A 85 -26.93 -2.43 -8.08
C ASP A 85 -25.99 -1.41 -8.76
N LYS A 86 -25.66 -1.59 -10.04
CA LYS A 86 -24.74 -0.69 -10.74
C LYS A 86 -25.34 -0.17 -12.04
N PRO A 87 -25.49 1.16 -12.20
CA PRO A 87 -25.97 1.71 -13.47
C PRO A 87 -24.93 1.47 -14.57
N PRO A 88 -25.35 1.26 -15.83
CA PRO A 88 -24.44 1.09 -16.94
C PRO A 88 -23.57 2.34 -17.14
N ILE A 89 -22.32 2.11 -17.55
CA ILE A 89 -21.34 3.14 -17.85
C ILE A 89 -21.13 3.16 -19.37
N PHE A 90 -21.33 4.31 -20.00
CA PHE A 90 -21.14 4.51 -21.43
C PHE A 90 -19.91 5.38 -21.69
N TYR A 91 -18.84 4.76 -22.20
CA TYR A 91 -17.66 5.45 -22.70
C TYR A 91 -17.89 5.93 -24.13
N LEU A 92 -17.66 7.22 -24.37
CA LEU A 92 -18.00 7.92 -25.61
C LEU A 92 -16.72 8.49 -26.26
N PRO A 93 -15.94 7.66 -26.98
CA PRO A 93 -14.71 8.11 -27.62
C PRO A 93 -15.01 9.11 -28.74
N GLY A 94 -14.31 10.23 -28.75
CA GLY A 94 -14.50 11.30 -29.74
C GLY A 94 -15.70 12.20 -29.46
N VAL A 95 -16.32 12.10 -28.28
CA VAL A 95 -17.47 12.90 -27.87
C VAL A 95 -17.08 13.74 -26.68
N SER A 96 -17.26 15.06 -26.77
CA SER A 96 -17.12 15.96 -25.63
C SER A 96 -18.44 16.09 -24.87
N ARG A 97 -18.37 16.60 -23.64
CA ARG A 97 -19.57 17.04 -22.93
C ARG A 97 -20.40 18.07 -23.71
N GLN A 98 -19.76 18.96 -24.47
CA GLN A 98 -20.48 20.00 -25.22
C GLN A 98 -21.34 19.39 -26.34
N ASP A 99 -20.86 18.35 -27.00
CA ASP A 99 -21.59 17.64 -28.06
C ASP A 99 -22.89 17.00 -27.56
N LEU A 100 -22.89 16.55 -26.30
CA LEU A 100 -24.10 16.02 -25.65
C LEU A 100 -25.07 17.13 -25.26
N ARG A 101 -24.58 18.29 -24.80
CA ARG A 101 -25.43 19.41 -24.34
C ARG A 101 -26.05 20.20 -25.49
N ALA A 102 -25.35 20.33 -26.60
CA ALA A 102 -25.81 21.09 -27.76
C ALA A 102 -26.77 20.23 -28.61
N VAL A 103 -27.99 19.99 -28.11
CA VAL A 103 -28.97 19.08 -28.72
C VAL A 103 -29.27 19.42 -30.19
N GLU A 104 -29.32 20.71 -30.54
CA GLU A 104 -29.59 21.17 -31.91
C GLU A 104 -28.46 20.85 -32.90
N SER A 105 -27.20 20.90 -32.45
CA SER A 105 -26.01 20.61 -33.26
C SER A 105 -25.38 19.25 -32.95
N CYS A 106 -26.08 18.40 -32.19
CA CYS A 106 -25.58 17.11 -31.74
C CYS A 106 -25.35 16.17 -32.94
N PRO A 107 -24.16 15.55 -33.07
CA PRO A 107 -23.86 14.64 -34.18
C PRO A 107 -24.89 13.50 -34.30
N PRO A 108 -25.36 13.15 -35.51
CA PRO A 108 -26.40 12.13 -35.71
C PRO A 108 -26.13 10.80 -35.01
N ALA A 109 -24.86 10.38 -34.95
CA ALA A 109 -24.44 9.12 -34.33
C ALA A 109 -24.69 9.05 -32.82
N ILE A 110 -24.77 10.19 -32.12
CA ILE A 110 -24.94 10.24 -30.66
C ILE A 110 -26.27 10.86 -30.22
N LYS A 111 -27.07 11.41 -31.15
CA LYS A 111 -28.41 11.94 -30.87
C LYS A 111 -29.28 11.03 -30.00
N PRO A 112 -29.30 9.68 -30.18
CA PRO A 112 -30.11 8.83 -29.32
C PRO A 112 -29.73 8.89 -27.83
N LEU A 113 -28.48 9.23 -27.51
CA LEU A 113 -27.95 9.35 -26.15
C LEU A 113 -28.10 10.77 -25.57
N ALA A 114 -28.47 11.77 -26.38
CA ALA A 114 -28.48 13.17 -25.95
C ALA A 114 -29.41 13.41 -24.74
N GLU A 115 -30.52 12.67 -24.63
CA GLU A 115 -31.42 12.76 -23.48
C GLU A 115 -30.75 12.34 -22.16
N LEU A 116 -29.77 11.44 -22.21
CA LEU A 116 -29.14 10.85 -21.03
C LEU A 116 -28.37 11.86 -20.18
N GLN A 117 -28.12 13.06 -20.71
CA GLN A 117 -27.60 14.17 -19.91
C GLN A 117 -28.56 14.61 -18.78
N TYR A 118 -29.85 14.31 -18.92
CA TYR A 118 -30.89 14.69 -17.95
C TYR A 118 -31.24 13.55 -16.99
N ARG A 119 -31.20 12.30 -17.47
CA ARG A 119 -31.55 11.10 -16.68
C ARG A 119 -30.35 10.37 -16.11
N GLY A 120 -29.18 10.52 -16.72
CA GLY A 120 -27.91 10.00 -16.25
C GLY A 120 -27.05 11.08 -15.63
N VAL A 121 -25.79 10.75 -15.38
CA VAL A 121 -24.77 11.65 -14.84
C VAL A 121 -23.53 11.64 -15.73
N ILE A 122 -22.93 12.80 -15.97
CA ILE A 122 -21.68 12.90 -16.73
C ILE A 122 -20.51 12.87 -15.76
N TRP A 123 -19.65 11.87 -15.88
CA TRP A 123 -18.39 11.82 -15.13
C TRP A 123 -17.46 12.92 -15.64
N SER A 124 -17.33 13.99 -14.84
CA SER A 124 -16.58 15.19 -15.20
C SER A 124 -15.87 15.77 -13.98
N GLN A 125 -14.91 16.66 -14.23
CA GLN A 125 -14.23 17.40 -13.17
C GLN A 125 -15.19 18.42 -12.51
N VAL A 126 -14.81 18.93 -11.33
CA VAL A 126 -15.57 19.98 -10.61
C VAL A 126 -15.80 21.22 -11.48
N ASN A 127 -14.85 21.55 -12.35
CA ASN A 127 -14.94 22.67 -13.30
C ASN A 127 -15.73 22.34 -14.58
N ALA A 128 -16.47 21.22 -14.60
CA ALA A 128 -17.29 20.73 -15.69
C ALA A 128 -16.53 20.24 -16.95
N LYS A 129 -15.18 20.20 -16.95
CA LYS A 129 -14.39 19.64 -18.05
C LYS A 129 -14.31 18.11 -18.01
N ASP A 130 -14.02 17.52 -19.17
CA ASP A 130 -13.81 16.08 -19.31
C ASP A 130 -12.52 15.64 -18.58
N TRP A 131 -12.48 14.41 -18.10
CA TRP A 131 -11.29 13.84 -17.45
C TRP A 131 -10.27 13.41 -18.50
N THR A 132 -9.18 14.17 -18.66
CA THR A 132 -7.99 13.71 -19.38
C THR A 132 -7.10 12.86 -18.47
N ILE A 133 -6.18 12.07 -19.04
CA ILE A 133 -5.24 11.28 -18.23
C ILE A 133 -4.42 12.22 -17.33
N LEU A 134 -3.93 13.34 -17.88
CA LEU A 134 -3.18 14.35 -17.13
C LEU A 134 -4.01 14.92 -15.97
N ALA A 135 -5.28 15.24 -16.20
CA ALA A 135 -6.16 15.77 -15.17
C ALA A 135 -6.39 14.74 -14.05
N LEU A 136 -6.55 13.46 -14.39
CA LEU A 136 -6.70 12.39 -13.40
C LEU A 136 -5.45 12.31 -12.49
N LEU A 137 -4.25 12.38 -13.06
CA LEU A 137 -3.01 12.30 -12.28
C LEU A 137 -2.81 13.55 -11.41
N MET A 138 -3.00 14.75 -11.96
CA MET A 138 -2.64 16.01 -11.30
C MET A 138 -3.70 16.57 -10.35
N SER A 139 -4.99 16.38 -10.63
CA SER A 139 -6.05 17.06 -9.88
C SER A 139 -6.07 16.62 -8.41
N LYS A 140 -6.07 17.58 -7.49
CA LYS A 140 -6.31 17.33 -6.05
C LYS A 140 -7.79 17.11 -5.73
N GLN A 141 -8.68 17.48 -6.65
CA GLN A 141 -10.13 17.36 -6.50
C GLN A 141 -10.63 16.23 -7.40
N GLY A 142 -10.73 15.02 -6.83
CA GLY A 142 -11.19 13.83 -7.55
C GLY A 142 -10.13 13.10 -8.40
N GLY A 143 -8.90 13.60 -8.46
CA GLY A 143 -7.75 12.92 -9.05
C GLY A 143 -6.74 12.45 -8.00
N LEU A 144 -5.51 12.16 -8.44
CA LEU A 144 -4.44 11.58 -7.61
C LEU A 144 -3.52 12.60 -6.93
N GLY A 145 -3.53 13.86 -7.38
CA GLY A 145 -2.68 14.93 -6.82
C GLY A 145 -1.17 14.72 -6.99
N LEU A 146 -0.76 14.03 -8.06
CA LEU A 146 0.64 13.75 -8.39
C LEU A 146 1.32 14.97 -9.06
N ASP A 147 2.64 15.03 -8.97
CA ASP A 147 3.46 16.02 -9.66
C ASP A 147 3.82 15.50 -11.06
N VAL A 148 3.24 16.10 -12.10
CA VAL A 148 3.39 15.65 -13.50
C VAL A 148 3.78 16.84 -14.37
N ALA A 149 4.81 16.66 -15.20
CA ALA A 149 5.19 17.64 -16.21
C ALA A 149 4.07 17.84 -17.25
N GLN A 150 3.85 19.09 -17.65
CA GLN A 150 2.69 19.48 -18.46
C GLN A 150 3.00 19.68 -19.94
N ASP A 151 4.26 19.48 -20.34
CA ASP A 151 4.74 19.63 -21.71
C ASP A 151 4.14 18.55 -22.64
N ASN A 152 4.24 18.80 -23.94
CA ASN A 152 3.63 17.93 -24.94
C ASN A 152 4.32 16.57 -25.08
N GLU A 153 5.60 16.45 -24.73
CA GLU A 153 6.32 15.18 -24.79
C GLU A 153 5.82 14.27 -23.67
N THR A 154 5.74 14.79 -22.44
CA THR A 154 5.20 14.08 -21.29
C THR A 154 3.77 13.60 -21.53
N ARG A 155 2.90 14.45 -22.12
CA ARG A 155 1.51 14.07 -22.45
C ARG A 155 1.43 12.89 -23.41
N LYS A 156 2.30 12.86 -24.44
CA LYS A 156 2.35 11.77 -25.42
C LYS A 156 2.88 10.49 -24.79
N ALA A 157 3.99 10.57 -24.06
CA ALA A 157 4.59 9.43 -23.36
C ALA A 157 3.59 8.79 -22.39
N MET A 158 2.88 9.60 -21.61
CA MET A 158 1.83 9.15 -20.70
C MET A 158 0.67 8.44 -21.41
N GLN A 159 0.22 8.94 -22.57
CA GLN A 159 -0.83 8.28 -23.36
C GLN A 159 -0.36 6.93 -23.91
N MET A 160 0.87 6.86 -24.41
CA MET A 160 1.45 5.61 -24.89
C MET A 160 1.59 4.58 -23.76
N ALA A 161 2.03 5.02 -22.58
CA ALA A 161 2.24 4.20 -21.40
C ALA A 161 0.96 3.85 -20.62
N LEU A 162 -0.22 4.29 -21.08
CA LEU A 162 -1.45 4.26 -20.28
C LEU A 162 -1.77 2.87 -19.71
N THR A 163 -1.65 1.81 -20.51
CA THR A 163 -1.96 0.44 -20.06
C THR A 163 -1.08 0.02 -18.90
N HIS A 164 0.23 0.28 -18.97
CA HIS A 164 1.16 -0.01 -17.87
C HIS A 164 0.96 0.92 -16.68
N LEU A 165 0.68 2.20 -16.93
CA LEU A 165 0.46 3.21 -15.90
C LEU A 165 -0.74 2.86 -15.01
N LEU A 166 -1.81 2.30 -15.58
CA LEU A 166 -3.00 1.91 -14.81
C LEU A 166 -2.70 0.83 -13.75
N ASP A 167 -1.71 -0.03 -13.99
CA ASP A 167 -1.30 -1.07 -13.05
C ASP A 167 -0.32 -0.57 -11.97
N GLU A 168 0.21 0.65 -12.10
CA GLU A 168 1.14 1.21 -11.12
C GLU A 168 0.44 1.62 -9.81
N GLU A 169 1.18 1.50 -8.70
CA GLU A 169 0.71 1.89 -7.39
C GLU A 169 0.88 3.39 -7.16
N VAL A 170 -0.21 4.06 -6.75
CA VAL A 170 -0.20 5.50 -6.47
C VAL A 170 0.86 5.88 -5.42
N ALA A 171 1.12 4.99 -4.45
CA ALA A 171 2.11 5.23 -3.41
C ALA A 171 3.54 5.37 -3.97
N LEU A 172 3.88 4.64 -5.03
CA LEU A 172 5.21 4.66 -5.65
C LEU A 172 5.49 5.92 -6.46
N LEU A 173 4.44 6.62 -6.87
CA LEU A 173 4.51 7.85 -7.66
C LEU A 173 4.40 9.10 -6.80
N ARG A 174 3.88 9.00 -5.57
CA ARG A 174 3.76 10.14 -4.67
C ARG A 174 5.14 10.68 -4.28
N GLY A 175 5.30 12.00 -4.38
CA GLY A 175 6.55 12.68 -4.07
C GLY A 175 7.61 12.63 -5.17
N LYS A 176 7.33 11.97 -6.30
CA LYS A 176 8.19 11.97 -7.50
C LYS A 176 7.66 12.97 -8.52
N HIS A 177 8.57 13.59 -9.27
CA HIS A 177 8.24 14.37 -10.46
C HIS A 177 8.11 13.41 -11.64
N LEU A 178 6.94 13.35 -12.28
CA LEU A 178 6.67 12.45 -13.40
C LEU A 178 6.79 13.20 -14.73
N ASP A 179 7.75 12.80 -15.55
CA ASP A 179 8.05 13.39 -16.85
C ASP A 179 8.02 12.35 -17.99
N ALA A 180 8.34 12.78 -19.20
CA ALA A 180 8.36 11.92 -20.38
C ALA A 180 9.27 10.69 -20.21
N GLU A 181 10.45 10.85 -19.59
CA GLU A 181 11.39 9.74 -19.33
C GLU A 181 10.77 8.70 -18.40
N THR A 182 10.12 9.16 -17.34
CA THR A 182 9.41 8.31 -16.38
C THR A 182 8.35 7.44 -17.07
N PHE A 183 7.50 8.03 -17.92
CA PHE A 183 6.46 7.29 -18.65
C PHE A 183 7.05 6.37 -19.73
N ASN A 184 8.12 6.78 -20.41
CA ASN A 184 8.79 5.94 -21.40
C ASN A 184 9.43 4.70 -20.76
N THR A 185 9.94 4.82 -19.52
CA THR A 185 10.49 3.68 -18.78
C THR A 185 9.42 2.61 -18.49
N LEU A 186 8.15 3.01 -18.33
CA LEU A 186 7.05 2.05 -18.19
C LEU A 186 6.83 1.21 -19.46
N LEU A 187 7.19 1.75 -20.64
CA LEU A 187 7.04 1.11 -21.95
C LEU A 187 8.21 0.22 -22.34
N THR A 188 9.43 0.57 -21.92
CA THR A 188 10.65 -0.17 -22.31
C THR A 188 10.80 -1.52 -21.60
N GLY A 189 9.80 -1.92 -20.80
CA GLY A 189 9.90 -3.06 -19.90
C GLY A 189 10.74 -2.71 -18.69
N ASP A 190 10.30 -3.15 -17.51
CA ASP A 190 11.12 -3.07 -16.30
C ASP A 190 11.61 -4.49 -16.02
N PRO A 191 12.86 -4.84 -16.39
CA PRO A 191 13.41 -6.18 -16.17
C PRO A 191 13.35 -6.63 -14.71
N ILE A 192 13.44 -5.68 -13.78
CA ILE A 192 13.40 -5.97 -12.34
C ILE A 192 11.96 -6.30 -11.94
N ARG A 193 10.99 -5.52 -12.41
CA ARG A 193 9.56 -5.78 -12.18
C ARG A 193 9.16 -7.13 -12.77
N ASP A 194 9.60 -7.41 -13.98
CA ASP A 194 9.30 -8.65 -14.70
C ASP A 194 9.91 -9.86 -13.96
N LEU A 195 11.14 -9.72 -13.47
CA LEU A 195 11.79 -10.73 -12.63
C LEU A 195 11.06 -10.96 -11.30
N LEU A 196 10.68 -9.90 -10.58
CA LEU A 196 9.94 -10.02 -9.32
C LEU A 196 8.54 -10.61 -9.53
N THR A 197 7.89 -10.27 -10.65
CA THR A 197 6.60 -10.85 -11.04
C THR A 197 6.75 -12.31 -11.40
N TRP A 198 7.82 -12.69 -12.09
CA TRP A 198 8.15 -14.08 -12.36
C TRP A 198 8.42 -14.86 -11.06
N LEU A 199 9.17 -14.30 -10.10
CA LEU A 199 9.40 -14.94 -8.80
C LEU A 199 8.11 -15.11 -7.97
N ASP A 200 7.14 -14.22 -8.13
CA ASP A 200 5.84 -14.32 -7.45
C ASP A 200 4.90 -15.35 -8.13
N GLN A 201 4.83 -15.33 -9.46
CA GLN A 201 3.83 -16.11 -10.22
C GLN A 201 4.35 -17.47 -10.69
N GLY A 202 5.65 -17.60 -10.89
CA GLY A 202 6.30 -18.82 -11.35
C GLY A 202 5.89 -19.24 -12.76
N ASP A 203 5.50 -20.50 -12.92
CA ASP A 203 4.95 -21.05 -14.17
C ASP A 203 3.79 -20.24 -14.76
N GLY A 204 3.00 -19.55 -13.93
CA GLY A 204 1.92 -18.67 -14.39
C GLY A 204 2.43 -17.51 -15.25
N TYR A 205 3.60 -16.96 -14.92
CA TYR A 205 4.24 -15.92 -15.71
C TYR A 205 4.67 -16.45 -17.08
N ARG A 206 5.24 -17.66 -17.14
CA ARG A 206 5.62 -18.30 -18.40
C ARG A 206 4.41 -18.58 -19.29
N GLN A 207 3.29 -19.00 -18.71
CA GLN A 207 2.06 -19.29 -19.47
C GLN A 207 1.38 -18.03 -20.00
N ALA A 208 1.56 -16.89 -19.33
CA ALA A 208 1.00 -15.60 -19.74
C ALA A 208 1.78 -14.91 -20.88
N HIS A 209 3.00 -15.36 -21.17
CA HIS A 209 3.88 -14.75 -22.17
C HIS A 209 4.06 -15.67 -23.39
N THR A 210 4.29 -15.06 -24.55
CA THR A 210 4.65 -15.79 -25.77
C THR A 210 6.04 -16.45 -25.66
N PRO A 211 6.34 -17.49 -26.45
CA PRO A 211 7.67 -18.12 -26.47
C PRO A 211 8.80 -17.13 -26.75
N GLU A 212 8.56 -16.12 -27.60
CA GLU A 212 9.49 -15.08 -27.97
C GLU A 212 9.77 -14.13 -26.79
N GLU A 213 8.73 -13.67 -26.09
CA GLU A 213 8.85 -12.84 -24.88
C GLU A 213 9.57 -13.58 -23.74
N TRP A 214 9.25 -14.87 -23.56
CA TRP A 214 9.95 -15.71 -22.59
C TRP A 214 11.45 -15.85 -22.93
N SER A 215 11.78 -16.06 -24.20
CA SER A 215 13.17 -16.14 -24.64
C SER A 215 13.94 -14.83 -24.42
N ALA A 216 13.30 -13.69 -24.70
CA ALA A 216 13.86 -12.36 -24.43
C ALA A 216 14.08 -12.13 -22.92
N PHE A 217 13.12 -12.50 -22.08
CA PHE A 217 13.25 -12.44 -20.62
C PHE A 217 14.41 -13.29 -20.09
N VAL A 218 14.55 -14.54 -20.57
CA VAL A 218 15.67 -15.42 -20.20
C VAL A 218 17.00 -14.81 -20.62
N ALA A 219 17.09 -14.26 -21.84
CA ALA A 219 18.31 -13.61 -22.32
C ALA A 219 18.68 -12.40 -21.46
N LEU A 220 17.70 -11.59 -21.06
CA LEU A 220 17.88 -10.41 -20.23
C LEU A 220 18.38 -10.77 -18.83
N CYS A 221 17.80 -11.80 -18.20
CA CYS A 221 18.27 -12.33 -16.90
C CYS A 221 19.72 -12.82 -16.98
N LYS A 222 20.10 -13.49 -18.08
CA LYS A 222 21.48 -13.94 -18.29
C LYS A 222 22.45 -12.77 -18.40
N THR A 223 22.10 -11.76 -19.19
CA THR A 223 22.97 -10.61 -19.44
C THR A 223 23.10 -9.70 -18.22
N GLN A 224 22.00 -9.39 -17.53
CA GLN A 224 22.00 -8.41 -16.45
C GLN A 224 22.28 -9.01 -15.06
N LEU A 225 21.87 -10.26 -14.82
CA LEU A 225 21.88 -10.88 -13.49
C LEU A 225 22.73 -12.13 -13.40
N ALA A 226 23.36 -12.56 -14.51
CA ALA A 226 24.09 -13.82 -14.62
C ALA A 226 23.25 -15.00 -14.07
N PHE A 227 21.97 -15.03 -14.44
CA PHE A 227 20.99 -15.99 -13.95
C PHE A 227 20.12 -16.51 -15.10
N ASP A 228 19.92 -17.82 -15.15
CA ASP A 228 19.09 -18.50 -16.14
C ASP A 228 17.78 -19.01 -15.52
N PRO A 229 16.66 -18.27 -15.61
CA PRO A 229 15.39 -18.70 -15.02
C PRO A 229 14.84 -20.00 -15.62
N ALA A 230 15.23 -20.37 -16.85
CA ALA A 230 14.77 -21.60 -17.47
C ALA A 230 15.49 -22.86 -16.97
N ASN A 231 16.77 -22.74 -16.58
CA ASN A 231 17.60 -23.87 -16.15
C ASN A 231 17.81 -23.92 -14.63
N GLU A 232 17.98 -22.77 -13.97
CA GLU A 232 18.23 -22.69 -12.52
C GLU A 232 16.91 -22.71 -11.71
N GLY A 233 15.81 -22.25 -12.30
CA GLY A 233 14.47 -22.27 -11.71
C GLY A 233 14.21 -21.24 -10.60
N GLU A 234 12.97 -21.21 -10.10
CA GLU A 234 12.47 -20.18 -9.17
C GLU A 234 13.23 -20.15 -7.84
N LEU A 235 13.54 -21.31 -7.26
CA LEU A 235 14.20 -21.40 -5.95
C LEU A 235 15.62 -20.82 -5.98
N ALA A 236 16.35 -21.00 -7.09
CA ALA A 236 17.67 -20.41 -7.26
C ALA A 236 17.58 -18.89 -7.40
N GLY A 237 16.59 -18.39 -8.15
CA GLY A 237 16.33 -16.95 -8.26
C GLY A 237 15.96 -16.31 -6.92
N ALA A 238 15.10 -16.97 -6.13
CA ALA A 238 14.73 -16.51 -4.80
C ALA A 238 15.93 -16.50 -3.83
N ALA A 239 16.80 -17.52 -3.89
CA ALA A 239 18.02 -17.53 -3.08
C ALA A 239 18.98 -16.38 -3.46
N LYS A 240 19.13 -16.06 -4.76
CA LYS A 240 19.93 -14.92 -5.22
C LYS A 240 19.31 -13.58 -4.81
N LEU A 241 17.98 -13.48 -4.84
CA LEU A 241 17.24 -12.32 -4.34
C LEU A 241 17.52 -12.07 -2.85
N ALA A 242 17.40 -13.10 -2.01
CA ALA A 242 17.65 -13.03 -0.58
C ALA A 242 19.09 -12.66 -0.23
N ALA A 243 20.05 -13.18 -1.00
CA ALA A 243 21.47 -12.88 -0.83
C ALA A 243 21.83 -11.43 -1.23
N GLY A 244 21.05 -10.81 -2.13
CA GLY A 244 21.23 -9.39 -2.52
C GLY A 244 22.62 -9.06 -3.09
N ALA A 245 23.31 -10.04 -3.67
CA ALA A 245 24.71 -9.90 -4.09
C ALA A 245 24.83 -9.34 -5.52
N GLY A 246 25.75 -8.40 -5.71
CA GLY A 246 26.02 -7.80 -7.03
C GLY A 246 24.79 -7.12 -7.63
N PRO A 247 24.38 -7.46 -8.87
CA PRO A 247 23.26 -6.82 -9.54
C PRO A 247 21.89 -7.14 -8.89
N TRP A 248 21.82 -8.19 -8.05
CA TRP A 248 20.62 -8.52 -7.27
C TRP A 248 20.33 -7.54 -6.14
N ARG A 249 21.30 -6.69 -5.75
CA ARG A 249 21.06 -5.65 -4.73
C ARG A 249 19.95 -4.69 -5.16
N THR A 250 20.00 -4.22 -6.40
CA THR A 250 18.97 -3.31 -6.95
C THR A 250 17.61 -4.00 -7.01
N VAL A 251 17.58 -5.30 -7.33
CA VAL A 251 16.34 -6.10 -7.33
C VAL A 251 15.77 -6.21 -5.91
N TRP A 252 16.62 -6.46 -4.92
CA TRP A 252 16.23 -6.53 -3.52
C TRP A 252 15.70 -5.20 -2.99
N GLU A 253 16.38 -4.08 -3.28
CA GLU A 253 15.94 -2.74 -2.93
C GLU A 253 14.56 -2.43 -3.52
N ARG A 254 14.34 -2.77 -4.80
CA ARG A 254 13.03 -2.64 -5.46
C ARG A 254 11.94 -3.49 -4.81
N TYR A 255 12.26 -4.72 -4.41
CA TYR A 255 11.33 -5.54 -3.65
C TYR A 255 10.96 -4.90 -2.31
N CYS A 256 11.94 -4.31 -1.61
CA CYS A 256 11.72 -3.63 -0.33
C CYS A 256 10.84 -2.37 -0.45
N GLU A 257 10.81 -1.69 -1.61
CA GLU A 257 9.91 -0.54 -1.86
C GLU A 257 8.42 -0.95 -1.82
N ALA A 258 8.08 -2.15 -2.31
CA ALA A 258 6.69 -2.61 -2.42
C ALA A 258 6.54 -4.13 -2.21
N PRO A 259 6.87 -4.66 -1.01
CA PRO A 259 6.88 -6.11 -0.79
C PRO A 259 5.48 -6.74 -0.87
N ARG A 260 4.43 -5.96 -0.58
CA ARG A 260 3.02 -6.41 -0.64
C ARG A 260 2.53 -6.70 -2.06
N ARG A 261 3.24 -6.22 -3.09
CA ARG A 261 2.92 -6.51 -4.51
C ARG A 261 3.23 -7.96 -4.87
N TYR A 262 4.14 -8.60 -4.14
CA TYR A 262 4.64 -9.94 -4.43
C TYR A 262 4.40 -10.88 -3.23
N PRO A 263 3.14 -11.21 -2.92
CA PRO A 263 2.77 -11.92 -1.69
C PRO A 263 3.32 -13.35 -1.60
N ARG A 264 3.71 -13.98 -2.72
CA ARG A 264 4.24 -15.35 -2.73
C ARG A 264 5.76 -15.40 -2.52
N VAL A 265 6.46 -14.28 -2.69
CA VAL A 265 7.92 -14.20 -2.54
C VAL A 265 8.38 -14.59 -1.12
N PRO A 266 7.79 -14.11 -0.01
CA PRO A 266 8.17 -14.56 1.33
C PRO A 266 8.05 -16.08 1.52
N ALA A 267 6.99 -16.69 1.01
CA ALA A 267 6.79 -18.14 1.10
C ALA A 267 7.79 -18.92 0.22
N LEU A 268 8.18 -18.36 -0.92
CA LEU A 268 9.23 -18.92 -1.77
C LEU A 268 10.59 -18.86 -1.09
N LEU A 269 10.94 -17.72 -0.48
CA LEU A 269 12.18 -17.51 0.26
C LEU A 269 12.34 -18.49 1.44
N ARG A 270 11.24 -18.81 2.15
CA ARG A 270 11.25 -19.82 3.22
C ARG A 270 11.64 -21.23 2.75
N ARG A 271 11.38 -21.55 1.47
CA ARG A 271 11.73 -22.85 0.88
C ARG A 271 13.19 -22.92 0.44
N CYS A 272 13.87 -21.78 0.34
CA CYS A 272 15.29 -21.73 0.00
C CYS A 272 16.13 -22.14 1.22
N VAL A 273 17.30 -22.73 0.95
CA VAL A 273 18.27 -23.05 2.00
C VAL A 273 19.03 -21.78 2.36
N MET A 274 18.79 -21.29 3.57
CA MET A 274 19.55 -20.17 4.12
C MET A 274 21.01 -20.59 4.38
N PRO A 275 22.00 -19.74 4.06
CA PRO A 275 23.37 -19.96 4.48
C PRO A 275 23.46 -20.18 5.99
N PRO A 276 24.37 -21.04 6.50
CA PRO A 276 24.54 -21.22 7.93
C PRO A 276 24.94 -19.90 8.58
N ALA A 277 24.24 -19.54 9.67
CA ALA A 277 24.57 -18.34 10.42
C ALA A 277 25.92 -18.50 11.12
N GLU A 278 26.91 -17.71 10.73
CA GLU A 278 28.22 -17.59 11.37
C GLU A 278 28.25 -16.44 12.39
N LEU A 279 29.36 -16.31 13.12
CA LEU A 279 29.55 -15.30 14.19
C LEU A 279 29.33 -13.84 13.72
N PHE A 280 29.53 -13.56 12.43
CA PHE A 280 29.37 -12.24 11.83
C PHE A 280 28.04 -12.07 11.07
N SER A 281 27.06 -12.95 11.31
CA SER A 281 25.74 -12.85 10.70
C SER A 281 24.96 -11.68 11.29
N ASP A 282 24.57 -10.75 10.42
CA ASP A 282 23.91 -9.51 10.78
C ASP A 282 22.78 -9.19 9.78
N THR A 283 22.14 -8.04 9.97
CA THR A 283 21.09 -7.56 9.05
C THR A 283 21.60 -7.31 7.64
N GLY A 284 22.89 -7.04 7.44
CA GLY A 284 23.47 -6.81 6.11
C GLY A 284 23.69 -8.10 5.31
N THR A 285 24.01 -9.19 6.00
CA THR A 285 24.30 -10.50 5.37
C THR A 285 23.08 -11.41 5.33
N HIS A 286 22.28 -11.43 6.39
CA HIS A 286 21.15 -12.36 6.56
C HIS A 286 19.78 -11.67 6.63
N GLY A 287 19.73 -10.33 6.61
CA GLY A 287 18.48 -9.58 6.69
C GLY A 287 17.52 -9.83 5.51
N GLY A 288 18.01 -10.38 4.40
CA GLY A 288 17.18 -10.79 3.26
C GLY A 288 16.50 -12.15 3.41
N TRP A 289 16.71 -12.86 4.53
CA TRP A 289 16.16 -14.18 4.77
C TRP A 289 15.06 -14.15 5.85
N PRO A 290 13.82 -14.58 5.54
CA PRO A 290 12.76 -14.62 6.54
C PRO A 290 13.06 -15.62 7.66
N GLN A 291 13.74 -16.74 7.36
CA GLN A 291 14.12 -17.76 8.36
C GLN A 291 15.03 -17.17 9.45
N TRP A 292 16.01 -16.34 9.06
CA TRP A 292 16.88 -15.66 10.01
C TRP A 292 16.07 -14.71 10.90
N ASN A 293 15.16 -13.93 10.31
CA ASN A 293 14.31 -13.03 11.06
C ASN A 293 13.41 -13.78 12.07
N GLU A 294 12.83 -14.92 11.67
CA GLU A 294 12.02 -15.78 12.56
C GLU A 294 12.84 -16.34 13.73
N GLU A 295 14.07 -16.80 13.46
CA GLU A 295 14.99 -17.28 14.49
C GLU A 295 15.37 -16.16 15.47
N GLN A 296 15.68 -14.96 14.96
CA GLN A 296 16.00 -13.80 15.78
C GLN A 296 14.80 -13.29 16.60
N GLU A 297 13.57 -13.36 16.09
CA GLU A 297 12.35 -13.14 16.89
C GLU A 297 12.24 -14.17 18.02
N GLY A 298 12.54 -15.44 17.74
CA GLY A 298 12.58 -16.51 18.75
C GLY A 298 13.58 -16.23 19.86
N HIS A 299 14.81 -15.85 19.50
CA HIS A 299 15.85 -15.47 20.46
C HIS A 299 15.44 -14.25 21.30
N LEU A 300 14.90 -13.21 20.66
CA LEU A 300 14.42 -12.01 21.36
C LEU A 300 13.28 -12.35 22.32
N ARG A 301 12.34 -13.20 21.92
CA ARG A 301 11.23 -13.66 22.78
C ARG A 301 11.76 -14.33 24.05
N HIS A 302 12.68 -15.28 23.91
CA HIS A 302 13.27 -15.98 25.04
C HIS A 302 14.08 -15.03 25.93
N ALA A 303 14.83 -14.10 25.33
CA ALA A 303 15.57 -13.10 26.08
C ALA A 303 14.65 -12.21 26.93
N LEU A 304 13.54 -11.72 26.36
CA LEU A 304 12.54 -10.92 27.08
C LEU A 304 11.86 -11.72 28.20
N GLN A 305 11.52 -12.98 27.95
CA GLN A 305 10.96 -13.87 28.98
C GLN A 305 11.94 -14.11 30.14
N SER A 306 13.24 -14.21 29.84
CA SER A 306 14.28 -14.39 30.86
C SER A 306 14.41 -13.20 31.82
N LEU A 307 13.85 -12.03 31.47
CA LEU A 307 13.88 -10.85 32.33
C LEU A 307 13.03 -11.02 33.60
N ALA A 308 12.09 -11.97 33.63
CA ALA A 308 11.20 -12.19 34.77
C ALA A 308 11.94 -12.42 36.11
N THR A 309 13.17 -12.93 36.07
CA THR A 309 13.96 -13.31 37.25
C THR A 309 15.06 -12.32 37.60
N VAL A 310 15.24 -11.24 36.83
CA VAL A 310 16.31 -10.26 37.06
C VAL A 310 15.80 -8.98 37.72
N PRO A 311 16.64 -8.29 38.50
CA PRO A 311 16.29 -6.98 39.07
C PRO A 311 16.06 -5.91 37.99
N ALA A 312 15.21 -4.93 38.28
CA ALA A 312 14.80 -3.88 37.34
C ALA A 312 15.98 -3.10 36.70
N HIS A 313 17.05 -2.82 37.44
CA HIS A 313 18.22 -2.12 36.88
C HIS A 313 18.95 -2.97 35.83
N VAL A 314 19.16 -4.27 36.11
CA VAL A 314 19.75 -5.23 35.16
C VAL A 314 18.83 -5.43 33.95
N ALA A 315 17.51 -5.46 34.17
CA ALA A 315 16.56 -5.58 33.07
C ALA A 315 16.63 -4.40 32.10
N ARG A 316 16.79 -3.17 32.61
CA ARG A 316 16.95 -1.97 31.76
C ARG A 316 18.21 -2.02 30.92
N GLU A 317 19.33 -2.46 31.50
CA GLU A 317 20.59 -2.65 30.76
C GLU A 317 20.43 -3.72 29.67
N ARG A 318 19.86 -4.88 30.01
CA ARG A 318 19.60 -5.95 29.04
C ARG A 318 18.67 -5.52 27.90
N ILE A 319 17.63 -4.74 28.18
CA ILE A 319 16.74 -4.21 27.14
C ILE A 319 17.52 -3.28 26.20
N ALA A 320 18.42 -2.43 26.72
CA ALA A 320 19.26 -1.58 25.89
C ALA A 320 20.24 -2.40 25.03
N ASP A 321 20.83 -3.46 25.57
CA ASP A 321 21.69 -4.38 24.81
C ASP A 321 20.92 -5.10 23.69
N LEU A 322 19.69 -5.55 23.99
CA LEU A 322 18.81 -6.16 23.01
C LEU A 322 18.43 -5.17 21.90
N GLU A 323 18.15 -3.91 22.25
CA GLU A 323 17.85 -2.85 21.26
C GLU A 323 19.05 -2.60 20.35
N GLN A 324 20.27 -2.59 20.89
CA GLN A 324 21.47 -2.46 20.07
C GLN A 324 21.65 -3.63 19.09
N GLN A 325 21.28 -4.85 19.50
CA GLN A 325 21.43 -6.07 18.68
C GLN A 325 20.32 -6.22 17.63
N HIS A 326 19.08 -5.95 18.00
CA HIS A 326 17.90 -6.23 17.17
C HIS A 326 17.28 -4.98 16.53
N GLY A 327 17.64 -3.77 16.97
CA GLY A 327 17.01 -2.54 16.51
C GLY A 327 17.05 -2.34 15.00
N ALA A 328 18.13 -2.75 14.32
CA ALA A 328 18.22 -2.65 12.85
C ALA A 328 17.15 -3.49 12.12
N ARG A 329 16.61 -4.55 12.75
CA ARG A 329 15.63 -5.45 12.16
C ARG A 329 14.27 -4.78 11.88
N ARG A 330 13.95 -3.69 12.60
CA ARG A 330 12.74 -2.90 12.37
C ARG A 330 12.71 -2.19 11.01
N HIS A 331 13.87 -2.07 10.36
CA HIS A 331 14.02 -1.47 9.04
C HIS A 331 14.06 -2.50 7.90
N LEU A 332 14.00 -3.79 8.22
CA LEU A 332 13.93 -4.84 7.22
C LEU A 332 12.53 -4.92 6.61
N VAL A 333 12.45 -5.50 5.41
CA VAL A 333 11.21 -5.76 4.70
C VAL A 333 10.20 -6.57 5.55
N TRP A 334 10.71 -7.41 6.45
CA TRP A 334 9.91 -8.23 7.36
C TRP A 334 9.09 -7.41 8.34
N ALA A 335 9.60 -6.28 8.83
CA ALA A 335 8.83 -5.39 9.69
C ALA A 335 7.62 -4.77 8.95
N VAL A 336 7.80 -4.40 7.68
CA VAL A 336 6.73 -3.87 6.80
C VAL A 336 5.64 -4.92 6.53
N LEU A 337 6.05 -6.19 6.47
CA LEU A 337 5.18 -7.36 6.32
C LEU A 337 4.56 -7.84 7.65
N GLY A 338 4.95 -7.25 8.78
CA GLY A 338 4.45 -7.63 10.12
C GLY A 338 5.10 -8.89 10.69
N GLU A 339 6.23 -9.33 10.15
CA GLU A 339 6.95 -10.54 10.55
C GLU A 339 8.09 -10.25 11.56
N ALA A 340 8.28 -9.00 11.98
CA ALA A 340 9.23 -8.61 13.04
C ALA A 340 8.57 -7.79 14.18
N PRO A 341 7.50 -8.31 14.82
CA PRO A 341 6.73 -7.57 15.82
C PRO A 341 7.50 -7.30 17.12
N LEU A 342 8.34 -8.22 17.61
CA LEU A 342 9.12 -8.02 18.84
C LEU A 342 10.23 -6.99 18.62
N ALA A 343 10.93 -7.02 17.48
CA ALA A 343 11.88 -5.97 17.13
C ALA A 343 11.21 -4.59 17.05
N SER A 344 9.95 -4.53 16.58
CA SER A 344 9.17 -3.28 16.56
C SER A 344 8.72 -2.85 17.97
N ALA A 345 8.37 -3.79 18.85
CA ALA A 345 8.05 -3.51 20.24
C ALA A 345 9.27 -3.06 21.06
N LEU A 346 10.46 -3.54 20.70
CA LEU A 346 11.71 -3.31 21.42
C LEU A 346 12.10 -1.82 21.48
N GLU A 347 11.84 -1.07 20.41
CA GLU A 347 12.01 0.39 20.37
C GLU A 347 11.29 1.06 21.56
N TYR A 348 10.05 0.66 21.82
CA TYR A 348 9.25 1.20 22.90
C TYR A 348 9.64 0.64 24.28
N LEU A 349 10.07 -0.62 24.34
CA LEU A 349 10.66 -1.20 25.56
C LEU A 349 11.93 -0.45 25.97
N ALA A 350 12.78 -0.07 25.01
CA ALA A 350 13.99 0.72 25.26
C ALA A 350 13.66 2.12 25.78
N VAL A 351 12.65 2.79 25.20
CA VAL A 351 12.15 4.07 25.73
C VAL A 351 11.63 3.91 27.17
N THR A 352 10.86 2.86 27.45
CA THR A 352 10.35 2.56 28.79
C THR A 352 11.51 2.31 29.77
N ALA A 353 12.50 1.53 29.36
CA ALA A 353 13.68 1.24 30.15
C ALA A 353 14.47 2.50 30.49
N GLU A 354 14.63 3.42 29.53
CA GLU A 354 15.35 4.68 29.72
C GLU A 354 14.59 5.65 30.62
N VAL A 355 13.30 5.89 30.37
CA VAL A 355 12.48 6.82 31.18
C VAL A 355 12.40 6.35 32.63
N THR A 356 12.22 5.04 32.86
CA THR A 356 12.08 4.46 34.20
C THR A 356 13.40 4.40 34.99
N ARG A 357 14.55 4.79 34.41
CA ARG A 357 15.80 5.00 35.17
C ARG A 357 15.65 6.15 36.17
N ASN A 358 14.86 7.16 35.82
CA ASN A 358 14.60 8.30 36.68
C ASN A 358 13.40 8.00 37.58
N ALA A 359 13.65 7.88 38.88
CA ALA A 359 12.59 7.67 39.85
C ALA A 359 11.71 8.93 39.99
N LEU A 360 10.39 8.75 39.99
CA LEU A 360 9.41 9.80 40.30
C LEU A 360 9.05 9.84 41.80
N ALA A 361 10.02 9.54 42.67
CA ALA A 361 9.84 9.41 44.11
C ALA A 361 10.69 10.43 44.88
N ALA A 362 10.69 11.68 44.43
CA ALA A 362 11.44 12.77 45.03
C ALA A 362 10.67 14.09 44.91
N GLY A 363 10.89 14.98 45.88
CA GLY A 363 10.32 16.33 45.89
C GLY A 363 8.88 16.42 46.42
N SER A 364 8.28 17.59 46.28
CA SER A 364 6.88 17.86 46.61
C SER A 364 5.91 17.25 45.59
N ALA A 365 4.63 17.16 45.92
CA ALA A 365 3.61 16.67 44.98
C ALA A 365 3.55 17.48 43.67
N GLN A 366 3.80 18.80 43.73
CA GLN A 366 3.86 19.66 42.53
C GLN A 366 5.08 19.34 41.66
N GLU A 367 6.22 19.04 42.27
CA GLU A 367 7.45 18.65 41.55
C GLU A 367 7.29 17.28 40.89
N VAL A 368 6.64 16.32 41.56
CA VAL A 368 6.30 15.01 40.98
C VAL A 368 5.36 15.18 39.78
N ALA A 369 4.33 16.02 39.89
CA ALA A 369 3.42 16.31 38.78
C ALA A 369 4.15 16.96 37.59
N ALA A 370 5.02 17.94 37.85
CA ALA A 370 5.81 18.60 36.82
C ALA A 370 6.76 17.62 36.12
N ALA A 371 7.42 16.74 36.87
CA ALA A 371 8.29 15.69 36.33
C ALA A 371 7.49 14.71 35.45
N TYR A 372 6.29 14.32 35.88
CA TYR A 372 5.44 13.43 35.11
C TYR A 372 4.97 14.06 33.79
N VAL A 373 4.55 15.33 33.80
CA VAL A 373 4.16 16.09 32.61
C VAL A 373 5.34 16.28 31.64
N THR A 374 6.56 16.43 32.16
CA THR A 374 7.75 16.66 31.34
C THR A 374 8.28 15.38 30.70
N SER A 375 8.37 14.28 31.46
CA SER A 375 9.01 13.05 30.99
C SER A 375 8.31 11.75 31.39
N GLY A 376 7.60 11.71 32.52
CA GLY A 376 6.96 10.48 33.03
C GLY A 376 5.92 9.88 32.08
N TRP A 377 5.10 10.71 31.43
CA TRP A 377 4.07 10.25 30.48
C TRP A 377 4.63 9.43 29.30
N ARG A 378 5.91 9.60 28.97
CA ARG A 378 6.58 8.86 27.88
C ARG A 378 6.73 7.38 28.20
N ALA A 379 6.83 7.01 29.49
CA ALA A 379 6.85 5.61 29.90
C ALA A 379 5.50 4.94 29.61
N ASP A 380 4.40 5.64 29.90
CA ASP A 380 3.03 5.15 29.69
C ASP A 380 2.68 5.03 28.19
N ASP A 381 3.02 6.05 27.38
CA ASP A 381 2.85 6.00 25.92
C ASP A 381 3.68 4.86 25.30
N ALA A 382 4.94 4.71 25.72
CA ALA A 382 5.80 3.64 25.25
C ALA A 382 5.28 2.25 25.64
N LEU A 383 4.77 2.08 26.87
CA LEU A 383 4.12 0.84 27.30
C LEU A 383 2.96 0.45 26.38
N LEU A 384 2.06 1.41 26.09
CA LEU A 384 0.90 1.16 25.24
C LEU A 384 1.32 0.80 23.81
N ARG A 385 2.32 1.50 23.27
CA ARG A 385 2.85 1.22 21.92
C ARG A 385 3.58 -0.12 21.84
N ALA A 386 4.33 -0.50 22.87
CA ALA A 386 4.99 -1.81 22.94
C ALA A 386 3.98 -2.94 22.87
N LEU A 387 2.87 -2.83 23.62
CA LEU A 387 1.80 -3.82 23.60
C LEU A 387 1.01 -3.83 22.28
N ALA A 388 0.81 -2.66 21.65
CA ALA A 388 0.13 -2.56 20.37
C ALA A 388 0.94 -3.14 19.19
N ALA A 389 2.26 -3.22 19.32
CA ALA A 389 3.15 -3.75 18.28
C ALA A 389 3.11 -5.28 18.15
N VAL A 390 2.56 -5.99 19.15
CA VAL A 390 2.50 -7.45 19.20
C VAL A 390 1.05 -7.95 19.25
N SER A 391 0.77 -9.07 18.57
CA SER A 391 -0.57 -9.67 18.52
C SER A 391 -0.60 -11.15 18.89
N LEU A 392 0.53 -11.86 18.73
CA LEU A 392 0.64 -13.27 19.08
C LEU A 392 0.69 -13.44 20.62
N PRO A 393 -0.02 -14.42 21.19
CA PRO A 393 -0.07 -14.61 22.65
C PRO A 393 1.30 -14.73 23.32
N ASP A 394 2.23 -15.45 22.70
CA ASP A 394 3.58 -15.66 23.24
C ASP A 394 4.43 -14.37 23.20
N ASP A 395 4.23 -13.53 22.19
CA ASP A 395 4.91 -12.23 22.05
C ASP A 395 4.35 -11.23 23.05
N VAL A 396 3.03 -11.18 23.19
CA VAL A 396 2.34 -10.38 24.21
C VAL A 396 2.83 -10.76 25.60
N ALA A 397 2.96 -12.07 25.88
CA ALA A 397 3.50 -12.55 27.15
C ALA A 397 4.95 -12.09 27.38
N ALA A 398 5.82 -12.21 26.37
CA ALA A 398 7.22 -11.79 26.47
C ALA A 398 7.37 -10.28 26.72
N VAL A 399 6.65 -9.45 25.96
CA VAL A 399 6.62 -7.98 26.14
C VAL A 399 6.06 -7.61 27.51
N THR A 400 4.99 -8.29 27.95
CA THR A 400 4.39 -8.07 29.27
C THR A 400 5.36 -8.39 30.40
N VAL A 401 6.16 -9.46 30.28
CA VAL A 401 7.21 -9.80 31.26
C VAL A 401 8.22 -8.65 31.37
N ALA A 402 8.75 -8.18 30.24
CA ALA A 402 9.72 -7.09 30.22
C ALA A 402 9.15 -5.83 30.89
N LEU A 403 7.94 -5.41 30.51
CA LEU A 403 7.24 -4.25 31.08
C LEU A 403 7.00 -4.41 32.58
N ARG A 404 6.56 -5.58 33.05
CA ARG A 404 6.33 -5.83 34.48
C ARG A 404 7.61 -5.70 35.31
N VAL A 405 8.77 -5.99 34.75
CA VAL A 405 10.03 -5.90 35.50
C VAL A 405 10.53 -4.45 35.59
N VAL A 406 10.33 -3.63 34.56
CA VAL A 406 10.88 -2.26 34.52
C VAL A 406 9.87 -1.17 34.87
N TYR A 407 8.64 -1.27 34.38
CA TYR A 407 7.60 -0.24 34.50
C TYR A 407 6.81 -0.39 35.81
N LEU A 408 6.36 -1.60 36.15
CA LEU A 408 5.49 -1.79 37.31
C LEU A 408 6.12 -1.31 38.63
N PRO A 409 7.39 -1.65 38.96
CA PRO A 409 8.01 -1.16 40.20
C PRO A 409 8.17 0.36 40.21
N TRP A 410 8.45 0.96 39.05
CA TRP A 410 8.59 2.41 38.90
C TRP A 410 7.24 3.11 39.14
N ALA A 411 6.17 2.63 38.51
CA ALA A 411 4.83 3.17 38.66
C ALA A 411 4.29 3.00 40.08
N GLU A 412 4.49 1.84 40.70
CA GLU A 412 4.11 1.60 42.10
C GLU A 412 4.85 2.52 43.07
N GLN A 413 6.16 2.71 42.87
CA GLN A 413 6.95 3.58 43.73
C GLN A 413 6.51 5.04 43.60
N ALA A 414 6.27 5.51 42.37
CA ALA A 414 5.77 6.86 42.10
C ALA A 414 4.39 7.09 42.76
N ALA A 415 3.46 6.14 42.60
CA ALA A 415 2.12 6.22 43.18
C ALA A 415 2.16 6.23 44.72
N ARG A 416 2.92 5.32 45.34
CA ARG A 416 3.08 5.28 46.81
C ARG A 416 3.74 6.54 47.34
N TYR A 417 4.76 7.07 46.66
CA TYR A 417 5.42 8.30 47.06
C TYR A 417 4.46 9.50 47.00
N LEU A 418 3.70 9.64 45.90
CA LEU A 418 2.69 10.69 45.78
C LEU A 418 1.63 10.60 46.88
N GLN A 419 1.13 9.39 47.17
CA GLN A 419 0.20 9.16 48.27
C GLN A 419 0.78 9.59 49.63
N GLN A 420 2.05 9.30 49.90
CA GLN A 420 2.72 9.73 51.13
C GLN A 420 2.87 11.26 51.24
N GLN A 421 3.27 11.93 50.15
CA GLN A 421 3.40 13.39 50.12
C GLN A 421 2.04 14.08 50.34
N VAL A 422 1.00 13.53 49.72
CA VAL A 422 -0.37 14.04 49.84
C VAL A 422 -0.98 13.71 51.20
N ALA A 423 -0.68 12.57 51.81
CA ALA A 423 -1.20 12.22 53.14
C ALA A 423 -0.69 13.16 54.26
N GLY A 424 0.49 13.76 54.09
CA GLY A 424 1.03 14.81 54.98
C GLY A 424 0.51 16.22 54.66
N THR A 425 -0.28 16.39 53.60
CA THR A 425 -0.87 17.65 53.12
C THR A 425 -2.37 17.45 52.83
N ALA A 426 -3.05 18.42 52.21
CA ALA A 426 -4.42 18.22 51.72
C ALA A 426 -4.41 17.55 50.35
N TYR A 427 -5.44 16.76 50.01
CA TYR A 427 -5.56 16.15 48.68
C TYR A 427 -5.53 17.22 47.58
N PRO A 428 -4.69 17.07 46.53
CA PRO A 428 -4.67 17.98 45.40
C PRO A 428 -6.02 17.88 44.68
N GLY A 429 -6.80 18.96 44.74
CA GLY A 429 -8.20 19.01 44.29
C GLY A 429 -9.11 19.80 45.24
N GLY A 430 -8.68 19.99 46.50
CA GLY A 430 -9.49 20.61 47.54
C GLY A 430 -10.62 19.70 48.03
N THR A 431 -11.15 19.96 49.22
CA THR A 431 -12.49 19.47 49.57
C THR A 431 -13.50 20.22 48.71
N LEU A 432 -14.39 19.49 48.04
CA LEU A 432 -15.63 20.07 47.53
C LEU A 432 -16.43 20.52 48.75
N ASP A 433 -16.30 21.81 49.11
CA ASP A 433 -17.16 22.47 50.09
C ASP A 433 -18.56 22.70 49.51
#